data_AF-A4N4F8-F1
#
_entry.id   AF-A4N4F8-F1
#
_cell.length_a   1.000
_cell.length_b   1.000
_cell.length_c   1.000
_cell.angle_alpha   90.00
_cell.angle_beta   90.00
_cell.angle_gamma   90.00
#
_symmetry.space_group_name_H-M   'P 1'
#
loop_
_entity.id
_entity.type
_entity.pdbx_description
1 polymer ?
#
loop_
_entity_poly.entity_id
_entity_poly.type
_entity_poly.pdbx_seq_one_letter_code
_entity_poly.pdbx_strand_id
1 'polypeptide(L)'
;MSAFSAFQKEEGTYKGQIIFSQMEGKNLKLTVRKNDCSGNQQKGEEVVIVHKYDSTLVVGACVLVSDNGNTKNISTFSPRNPL
;
A
#
# COMPACT_ATOMS: atom_id res chain seq x y z
N MET A 1 -31.26 -11.79 5.67
CA MET A 1 -30.18 -12.14 4.72
C MET A 1 -30.20 -11.02 3.67
N SER A 2 -29.19 -10.19 3.45
CA SER A 2 -27.75 -10.40 3.53
C SER A 2 -27.02 -9.05 3.58
N ALA A 3 -25.85 -9.12 4.25
CA ALA A 3 -24.63 -8.36 4.04
C ALA A 3 -24.69 -6.82 4.09
N PHE A 4 -24.33 -6.29 5.26
CA PHE A 4 -23.62 -5.02 5.38
C PHE A 4 -22.36 -5.05 4.49
N SER A 5 -22.38 -4.34 3.36
CA SER A 5 -21.15 -3.92 2.68
C SER A 5 -20.91 -2.47 3.06
N ALA A 6 -20.45 -2.25 4.30
CA ALA A 6 -19.80 -1.01 4.67
C ALA A 6 -18.43 -0.99 3.99
N PHE A 7 -18.41 -0.64 2.70
CA PHE A 7 -17.25 0.04 2.15
C PHE A 7 -17.22 1.41 2.82
N GLN A 8 -16.69 1.45 4.04
CA GLN A 8 -16.18 2.69 4.60
C GLN A 8 -15.10 3.15 3.63
N LYS A 9 -15.51 4.02 2.72
CA LYS A 9 -14.65 4.93 2.01
C LYS A 9 -14.06 5.79 3.13
N GLU A 10 -12.96 5.34 3.73
CA GLU A 10 -12.11 6.19 4.54
C GLU A 10 -11.69 7.32 3.62
N GLU A 11 -12.35 8.47 3.75
CA GLU A 11 -12.04 9.66 2.98
C GLU A 11 -10.60 10.05 3.35
N GLY A 12 -9.67 9.74 2.44
CA GLY A 12 -8.26 10.14 2.53
C GLY A 12 -7.24 9.02 2.74
N THR A 13 -7.59 7.76 2.47
CA THR A 13 -6.61 6.67 2.42
C THR A 13 -6.78 5.83 1.15
N TYR A 14 -5.67 5.32 0.60
CA TYR A 14 -5.70 4.38 -0.51
C TYR A 14 -4.74 3.21 -0.29
N LYS A 15 -5.09 2.05 -0.84
CA LYS A 15 -4.24 0.86 -0.85
C LYS A 15 -3.48 0.77 -2.15
N GLY A 16 -2.22 0.36 -2.05
CA GLY A 16 -1.38 0.18 -3.22
C GLY A 16 -0.23 -0.77 -2.97
N GLN A 17 0.41 -1.16 -4.05
CA GLN A 17 1.57 -2.03 -4.03
C GLN A 17 2.84 -1.22 -4.27
N ILE A 18 3.87 -1.42 -3.44
CA ILE A 18 5.20 -0.86 -3.72
C ILE A 18 5.77 -1.61 -4.92
N ILE A 19 6.04 -0.91 -6.01
CA ILE A 19 6.68 -1.46 -7.22
C ILE A 19 8.15 -1.06 -7.33
N PHE A 20 8.56 -0.04 -6.57
CA PHE A 20 9.94 0.42 -6.54
C PHE A 20 10.26 1.03 -5.16
N SER A 21 11.46 0.79 -4.65
CA SER A 21 11.94 1.30 -3.36
C SER A 21 13.43 1.59 -3.46
N GLN A 22 13.83 2.83 -3.18
CA GLN A 22 15.24 3.23 -3.16
C GLN A 22 15.53 4.18 -1.99
N MET A 23 16.78 4.20 -1.55
CA MET A 23 17.24 5.19 -0.57
C MET A 23 17.34 6.58 -1.21
N GLU A 24 16.87 7.59 -0.50
CA GLU A 24 17.04 9.01 -0.81
C GLU A 24 17.55 9.72 0.44
N GLY A 25 18.88 9.79 0.57
CA GLY A 25 19.52 10.24 1.81
C GLY A 25 19.23 9.29 2.99
N LYS A 26 18.51 9.79 4.01
CA LYS A 26 18.05 9.01 5.18
C LYS A 26 16.62 8.47 5.03
N ASN A 27 15.99 8.74 3.91
CA ASN A 27 14.61 8.38 3.61
C ASN A 27 14.55 7.27 2.55
N LEU A 28 13.36 6.69 2.38
CA LEU A 28 13.02 5.83 1.26
C LEU A 28 12.13 6.61 0.29
N LYS A 29 12.52 6.61 -0.99
CA LYS A 29 11.67 6.99 -2.10
C LYS A 29 10.99 5.74 -2.62
N LEU A 30 9.67 5.71 -2.54
CA LEU A 30 8.85 4.57 -2.94
C LEU A 30 7.97 4.97 -4.11
N THR A 31 7.82 4.07 -5.08
CA THR A 31 6.77 4.17 -6.09
C THR A 31 5.66 3.20 -5.70
N VAL A 32 4.49 3.73 -5.40
CA VAL A 32 3.30 2.98 -5.03
C VAL A 32 2.33 2.99 -6.19
N ARG A 33 1.91 1.80 -6.63
CA ARG A 33 0.85 1.62 -7.61
C ARG A 33 -0.49 1.51 -6.90
N LYS A 34 -1.44 2.40 -7.20
CA LYS A 34 -2.82 2.34 -6.73
C LYS A 34 -3.59 1.22 -7.43
N ASN A 35 -3.40 -0.01 -6.96
CA ASN A 35 -4.06 -1.21 -7.48
C ASN A 35 -4.82 -2.00 -6.41
N ASP A 36 -5.11 -1.38 -5.26
CA ASP A 36 -5.74 -2.04 -4.12
C ASP A 36 -5.03 -3.34 -3.68
N CYS A 37 -3.72 -3.41 -3.95
CA CYS A 37 -2.89 -4.61 -3.76
C CYS A 37 -3.38 -5.86 -4.49
N SER A 38 -4.18 -5.70 -5.54
CA SER A 38 -4.61 -6.78 -6.41
C SER A 38 -3.43 -7.26 -7.25
N GLY A 39 -2.84 -8.41 -6.90
CA GLY A 39 -1.65 -8.96 -7.55
C GLY A 39 -1.80 -9.25 -9.05
N ASN A 40 -3.03 -9.28 -9.56
CA ASN A 40 -3.33 -9.47 -10.98
C ASN A 40 -3.45 -8.14 -11.75
N GLN A 41 -3.46 -7.01 -11.05
CA GLN A 41 -3.59 -5.68 -11.66
C GLN A 41 -2.21 -5.04 -11.85
N GLN A 42 -1.68 -5.19 -13.06
CA GLN A 42 -0.51 -4.42 -13.53
C GLN A 42 -0.85 -2.97 -13.90
N LYS A 43 -2.14 -2.60 -13.89
CA LYS A 43 -2.63 -1.25 -14.19
C LYS A 43 -3.02 -0.53 -12.90
N GLY A 44 -2.66 0.73 -12.79
CA GLY A 44 -2.99 1.61 -11.67
C GLY A 44 -2.19 2.90 -11.77
N GLU A 45 -2.68 3.99 -11.17
CA GLU A 45 -1.92 5.23 -11.04
C GLU A 45 -0.67 4.97 -10.18
N GLU A 46 0.48 5.44 -10.64
CA GLU A 46 1.74 5.33 -9.90
C GLU A 46 2.03 6.66 -9.20
N VAL A 47 2.28 6.59 -7.91
CA VAL A 47 2.56 7.76 -7.08
C VAL A 47 3.91 7.57 -6.40
N VAL A 48 4.71 8.63 -6.41
CA VAL A 48 5.99 8.67 -5.71
C VAL A 48 5.78 9.29 -4.34
N ILE A 49 6.22 8.58 -3.32
CA ILE A 49 6.20 9.04 -1.93
C ILE A 49 7.61 8.99 -1.36
N VAL A 50 7.93 9.97 -0.51
CA VAL A 50 9.17 9.99 0.26
C VAL A 50 8.82 9.78 1.72
N HIS A 51 9.30 8.69 2.29
CA HIS A 51 8.99 8.25 3.64
C HIS A 51 10.28 8.07 4.45
N LYS A 52 10.23 8.19 5.78
CA LYS A 52 11.38 7.81 6.60
C LYS A 52 11.72 6.35 6.36
N TYR A 53 13.00 5.99 6.51
CA TYR A 53 13.40 4.59 6.36
C TYR A 53 12.56 3.67 7.25
N ASP A 54 11.97 2.66 6.62
CA ASP A 54 11.20 1.60 7.24
C ASP A 54 11.53 0.32 6.47
N SER A 55 12.17 -0.63 7.15
CA SER A 55 12.64 -1.89 6.56
C SER A 55 11.51 -2.80 6.08
N THR A 56 10.26 -2.51 6.45
CA THR A 56 9.09 -3.24 5.97
C THR A 56 8.58 -2.71 4.62
N LEU A 57 8.95 -1.50 4.20
CA LEU A 57 8.49 -0.88 2.95
C LEU A 57 9.31 -1.34 1.74
N VAL A 58 9.20 -2.64 1.43
CA VAL A 58 9.92 -3.31 0.33
C VAL A 58 9.03 -3.47 -0.91
N VAL A 59 9.67 -3.68 -2.06
CA VAL A 59 8.97 -3.99 -3.32
C VAL A 59 8.10 -5.24 -3.14
N GLY A 60 6.87 -5.18 -3.66
CA GLY A 60 5.85 -6.21 -3.53
C GLY A 60 4.95 -6.06 -2.30
N ALA A 61 5.35 -5.25 -1.31
CA ALA A 61 4.52 -5.03 -0.12
C ALA A 61 3.23 -4.28 -0.47
N CYS A 62 2.13 -4.73 0.13
CA CYS A 62 0.87 -4.00 0.17
C CYS A 62 0.94 -2.93 1.26
N VAL A 63 0.60 -1.69 0.91
CA VAL A 63 0.63 -0.54 1.81
C VAL A 63 -0.70 0.19 1.82
N LEU A 64 -1.02 0.75 2.97
CA LEU A 64 -2.05 1.78 3.12
C LEU A 64 -1.36 3.14 3.17
N VAL A 65 -1.71 4.03 2.26
CA VAL A 65 -1.19 5.40 2.17
C VAL A 65 -2.31 6.34 2.57
N SER A 66 -2.05 7.20 3.56
CA SER A 66 -2.98 8.27 3.96
C SER A 66 -2.62 9.60 3.30
N ASP A 67 -3.57 10.52 3.23
CA ASP A 67 -3.43 11.84 2.59
C ASP A 67 -2.28 12.69 3.12
N ASN A 68 -1.87 12.47 4.37
CA ASN A 68 -0.70 13.10 4.99
C ASN A 68 0.64 12.50 4.55
N GLY A 69 0.65 11.56 3.59
CA GLY A 69 1.84 10.87 3.09
C GLY A 69 2.38 9.76 3.99
N ASN A 70 1.72 9.48 5.13
CA ASN A 70 2.08 8.35 5.97
C ASN A 70 1.77 7.04 5.24
N THR A 71 2.70 6.09 5.31
CA THR A 71 2.64 4.84 4.56
C THR A 71 2.87 3.68 5.52
N LYS A 72 1.89 2.80 5.62
CA LYS A 72 1.92 1.64 6.52
C LYS A 72 1.92 0.35 5.74
N ASN A 73 2.88 -0.52 6.00
CA ASN A 73 2.86 -1.88 5.48
C ASN A 73 1.66 -2.66 6.08
N ILE A 74 0.81 -3.19 5.20
CA ILE A 74 -0.33 -4.07 5.53
C ILE A 74 -0.21 -5.45 4.86
N SER A 75 0.95 -5.79 4.30
CA SER A 75 1.23 -7.09 3.68
C SER A 75 1.20 -8.26 4.66
N THR A 76 1.40 -8.02 5.96
CA THR A 76 1.17 -9.00 7.04
C THR A 76 -0.30 -9.21 7.35
N PHE A 77 -1.21 -8.35 6.85
CA PHE A 77 -2.65 -8.57 6.91
C PHE A 77 -3.07 -9.53 5.79
N SER A 78 -2.56 -10.75 5.89
CA SER A 78 -3.09 -11.88 5.15
C SER A 78 -4.06 -12.60 6.08
N PRO A 79 -5.39 -12.45 5.94
CA PRO A 79 -6.30 -13.55 6.23
C PRO A 79 -6.08 -14.62 5.16
N ARG A 80 -4.83 -15.09 5.02
CA ARG A 80 -4.59 -16.38 4.39
C ARG A 80 -5.16 -17.37 5.38
N ASN A 81 -6.39 -17.77 5.07
CA ASN A 81 -6.93 -19.06 5.45
C ASN A 81 -5.77 -20.07 5.52
N PRO A 82 -5.37 -20.56 6.70
CA PRO A 82 -4.61 -21.78 6.73
C PRO A 82 -5.58 -22.90 6.31
N LEU A 83 -5.06 -23.81 5.46
CA LEU A 83 -5.67 -25.02 4.90
C LEU A 83 -6.36 -24.83 3.54
#